data_AF-A0A845L3U9-F1
#
_entry.id   AF-A0A845L3U9-F1
#
_cell.length_a   1.000
_cell.length_b   1.000
_cell.length_c   1.000
_cell.angle_alpha   90.00
_cell.angle_beta   90.00
_cell.angle_gamma   90.00
#
_symmetry.space_group_name_H-M   'P 1'
#
loop_
_entity.id
_entity.type
_entity.pdbx_description
1 polymer ?
#
loop_
_entity_poly.entity_id
_entity_poly.type
_entity_poly.pdbx_seq_one_letter_code
_entity_poly.pdbx_strand_id
1 'polypeptide(L)'
;MMKRVHTYVSAALLGSLLLGLTGTPAMAENVYNIGSSATSCESADPPFKAQFPEKANDLSLRVEIDKVAPERLTPVDTYYVTRVVDLLVTNRNKQKVETLSAKPLRLVFPFDEVDFKRASRMNTELPIGYFRIGRWDEQKNQWRELPSRIFWNGAAGAVEADTTFGGGRYALLWTYDKEAGLSDMASDKIRMMVDYEVLLSPNEPFLKDGRLMVPLRSVAQALGCIPYWDAAESRIDLARNMEKVSLWMGKSKMVKNGKTIVEEKPDGLSPESVDGTTFVPLRLVADAFGVKVSWDDVTRTVYILKN
;
A
#
# COMPACT_ATOMS: atom_id res chain seq x y z
N MET A 1 -17.19 53.79 -12.16
CA MET A 1 -18.35 52.96 -11.78
C MET A 1 -17.81 51.65 -11.19
N MET A 2 -18.43 51.16 -10.13
CA MET A 2 -17.83 50.35 -9.07
C MET A 2 -17.32 48.93 -9.45
N LYS A 3 -16.32 48.51 -8.67
CA LYS A 3 -15.68 47.19 -8.58
C LYS A 3 -16.66 46.03 -8.41
N ARG A 4 -16.33 44.84 -8.93
CA ARG A 4 -16.65 43.55 -8.30
C ARG A 4 -15.44 42.62 -8.34
N VAL A 5 -14.74 42.57 -7.21
CA VAL A 5 -13.78 41.53 -6.83
C VAL A 5 -14.60 40.40 -6.23
N HIS A 6 -14.49 39.17 -6.76
CA HIS A 6 -15.06 37.99 -6.13
C HIS A 6 -14.06 37.45 -5.10
N THR A 7 -14.38 37.69 -3.84
CA THR A 7 -13.74 37.10 -2.67
C THR A 7 -14.27 35.67 -2.50
N TYR A 8 -13.41 34.66 -2.60
CA TYR A 8 -13.73 33.33 -2.11
C TYR A 8 -13.56 33.31 -0.59
N VAL A 9 -14.68 33.11 0.10
CA VAL A 9 -14.79 33.01 1.56
C VAL A 9 -14.32 31.63 2.01
N SER A 10 -13.35 31.60 2.92
CA SER A 10 -12.92 30.44 3.69
C SER A 10 -14.07 29.90 4.55
N ALA A 11 -14.39 28.62 4.42
CA ALA A 11 -15.30 27.94 5.34
C ALA A 11 -14.53 27.53 6.61
N ALA A 12 -14.93 28.16 7.72
CA ALA A 12 -14.38 27.96 9.04
C ALA A 12 -14.99 26.73 9.75
N LEU A 13 -14.19 26.25 10.71
CA LEU A 13 -14.48 25.33 11.80
C LEU A 13 -15.94 25.25 12.25
N LEU A 14 -16.42 24.01 12.42
CA LEU A 14 -17.45 23.69 13.41
C LEU A 14 -16.81 22.89 14.54
N GLY A 15 -16.54 23.60 15.63
CA GLY A 15 -16.33 22.99 16.94
C GLY A 15 -17.67 22.69 17.60
N SER A 16 -17.79 21.52 18.21
CA SER A 16 -18.86 21.18 19.15
C SER A 16 -18.23 20.67 20.45
N LEU A 17 -18.62 21.29 21.56
CA LEU A 17 -18.01 21.16 22.87
C LEU A 17 -19.04 20.60 23.89
N LEU A 18 -18.64 19.53 24.60
CA LEU A 18 -19.04 19.03 25.95
C LEU A 18 -20.50 18.50 26.14
N LEU A 19 -20.81 17.44 26.92
CA LEU A 19 -20.30 16.88 28.18
C LEU A 19 -20.71 15.39 28.33
N GLY A 20 -19.98 14.58 29.14
CA GLY A 20 -20.60 13.48 29.91
C GLY A 20 -19.88 12.12 29.97
N LEU A 21 -18.87 12.02 30.84
CA LEU A 21 -18.44 10.87 31.65
C LEU A 21 -18.96 9.44 31.31
N THR A 22 -18.12 8.65 30.64
CA THR A 22 -17.64 7.36 31.18
C THR A 22 -16.20 7.21 30.70
N GLY A 23 -15.25 6.92 31.59
CA GLY A 23 -13.87 6.68 31.21
C GLY A 23 -13.78 5.52 30.22
N THR A 24 -13.67 5.86 28.93
CA THR A 24 -13.20 4.93 27.91
C THR A 24 -11.74 4.63 28.23
N PRO A 25 -11.34 3.35 28.40
CA PRO A 25 -9.92 3.04 28.44
C PRO A 25 -9.30 3.61 27.17
N ALA A 26 -8.18 4.33 27.30
CA ALA A 26 -7.39 4.78 26.16
C ALA A 26 -7.17 3.57 25.27
N MET A 27 -7.84 3.54 24.12
CA MET A 27 -7.56 2.55 23.08
C MET A 27 -6.10 2.76 22.74
N ALA A 28 -5.25 1.76 23.01
CA ALA A 28 -3.83 1.83 22.74
C ALA A 28 -3.65 2.25 21.28
N GLU A 29 -3.11 3.45 21.07
CA GLU A 29 -2.79 3.98 19.75
C GLU A 29 -1.90 2.94 19.07
N ASN A 30 -2.27 2.50 17.86
CA ASN A 30 -1.53 1.54 17.03
C ASN A 30 -1.59 0.03 17.40
N VAL A 31 -2.72 -0.46 17.94
CA VAL A 31 -2.98 -1.91 18.09
C VAL A 31 -3.96 -2.44 17.04
N TYR A 32 -3.57 -3.50 16.32
CA TYR A 32 -4.30 -4.02 15.16
C TYR A 32 -4.51 -5.54 15.21
N ASN A 33 -5.64 -6.02 14.71
CA ASN A 33 -5.91 -7.45 14.51
C ASN A 33 -5.82 -7.79 13.01
N ILE A 34 -4.73 -8.44 12.62
CA ILE A 34 -4.43 -8.81 11.24
C ILE A 34 -4.94 -10.23 10.94
N GLY A 35 -5.55 -10.40 9.76
CA GLY A 35 -6.07 -11.67 9.26
C GLY A 35 -7.52 -11.99 9.64
N SER A 36 -8.25 -11.07 10.28
CA SER A 36 -9.71 -11.18 10.49
C SER A 36 -10.51 -10.15 9.68
N SER A 37 -9.91 -9.00 9.36
CA SER A 37 -10.56 -7.89 8.62
C SER A 37 -9.57 -6.84 8.13
N ALA A 38 -8.42 -6.70 8.80
CA ALA A 38 -7.31 -5.85 8.37
C ALA A 38 -6.15 -6.70 7.83
N THR A 39 -5.54 -6.20 6.77
CA THR A 39 -4.34 -6.78 6.13
C THR A 39 -3.14 -5.84 6.25
N SER A 40 -3.27 -4.73 6.97
CA SER A 40 -2.18 -3.78 7.22
C SER A 40 -2.37 -3.06 8.56
N CYS A 41 -1.28 -2.52 9.09
CA CYS A 41 -1.25 -1.60 10.21
C CYS A 41 -0.33 -0.42 9.92
N GLU A 42 -0.57 0.71 10.59
CA GLU A 42 0.22 1.92 10.40
C GLU A 42 0.38 2.71 11.71
N SER A 43 1.39 3.57 11.75
CA SER A 43 1.54 4.60 12.76
C SER A 43 1.72 5.94 12.05
N ALA A 44 1.12 7.00 12.61
CA ALA A 44 1.31 8.36 12.14
C ALA A 44 2.59 9.01 12.70
N ASP A 45 3.03 8.59 13.88
CA ASP A 45 4.25 9.10 14.53
C ASP A 45 5.03 7.96 15.23
N PRO A 46 6.21 7.55 14.71
CA PRO A 46 6.74 7.97 13.42
C PRO A 46 5.90 7.38 12.27
N PRO A 47 5.82 8.04 11.10
CA PRO A 47 5.14 7.47 9.95
C PRO A 47 5.74 6.14 9.54
N PHE A 48 4.92 5.09 9.57
CA PHE A 48 5.32 3.72 9.28
C PHE A 48 4.09 2.89 8.89
N LYS A 49 4.25 1.93 7.98
CA LYS A 49 3.22 0.93 7.66
C LYS A 49 3.82 -0.47 7.63
N ALA A 50 3.07 -1.45 8.09
CA ALA A 50 3.33 -2.85 7.84
C ALA A 50 2.13 -3.46 7.08
N GLN A 51 2.41 -4.03 5.92
CA GLN A 51 1.43 -4.64 5.02
C GLN A 51 1.61 -6.15 5.04
N PHE A 52 0.54 -6.88 5.29
CA PHE A 52 0.54 -8.33 5.44
C PHE A 52 -0.21 -8.95 4.27
N PRO A 53 0.46 -9.77 3.45
CA PRO A 53 -0.22 -10.57 2.44
C PRO A 53 -1.35 -11.42 2.99
N GLU A 54 -2.30 -11.79 2.11
CA GLU A 54 -3.32 -12.78 2.47
C GLU A 54 -2.63 -14.08 2.92
N LYS A 55 -3.06 -14.62 4.07
CA LYS A 55 -2.45 -15.81 4.68
C LYS A 55 -0.96 -15.65 4.95
N ALA A 56 -0.48 -14.44 5.28
CA ALA A 56 0.89 -14.25 5.78
C ALA A 56 1.20 -15.13 7.01
N ASN A 57 0.17 -15.51 7.77
CA ASN A 57 0.24 -16.46 8.86
C ASN A 57 -1.03 -17.31 8.95
N ASP A 58 -0.91 -18.54 9.44
CA ASP A 58 -2.04 -19.47 9.59
C ASP A 58 -3.03 -19.06 10.68
N LEU A 59 -2.59 -18.20 11.61
CA LEU A 59 -3.39 -17.68 12.72
C LEU A 59 -3.54 -16.16 12.62
N SER A 60 -4.66 -15.63 13.10
CA SER A 60 -4.81 -14.18 13.27
C SER A 60 -3.76 -13.63 14.22
N LEU A 61 -3.20 -12.48 13.85
CA LEU A 61 -2.13 -11.80 14.56
C LEU A 61 -2.69 -10.55 15.24
N ARG A 62 -2.19 -10.26 16.43
CA ARG A 62 -2.30 -8.96 17.05
C ARG A 62 -0.97 -8.25 16.90
N VAL A 63 -0.99 -7.06 16.31
CA VAL A 63 0.19 -6.26 15.99
C VAL A 63 0.11 -4.94 16.74
N GLU A 64 1.17 -4.61 17.46
CA GLU A 64 1.33 -3.34 18.18
C GLU A 64 2.58 -2.63 17.62
N ILE A 65 2.47 -1.32 17.39
CA ILE A 65 3.56 -0.49 16.85
C ILE A 65 3.93 0.57 17.89
N ASP A 66 5.11 0.41 18.49
CA ASP A 66 5.63 1.33 19.48
C ASP A 66 6.67 2.27 18.86
N LYS A 67 6.53 3.57 19.11
CA LYS A 67 7.53 4.57 18.74
C LYS A 67 8.77 4.43 19.61
N VAL A 68 9.94 4.42 18.98
CA VAL A 68 11.22 4.50 19.68
C VAL A 68 11.91 5.80 19.29
N ALA A 69 12.23 6.63 20.29
CA ALA A 69 12.94 7.88 20.10
C ALA A 69 14.40 7.59 19.68
N PRO A 70 14.87 8.05 18.50
CA PRO A 70 16.22 7.74 18.02
C PRO A 70 17.33 8.18 18.99
N GLU A 71 17.13 9.23 19.79
CA GLU A 71 18.13 9.73 20.74
C GLU A 71 18.36 8.77 21.92
N ARG A 72 17.48 7.78 22.11
CA ARG A 72 17.60 6.74 23.14
C ARG A 72 18.39 5.52 22.66
N LEU A 73 18.78 5.48 21.39
CA LEU A 73 19.52 4.37 20.81
C LEU A 73 21.01 4.59 20.97
N THR A 74 21.75 3.49 21.18
CA THR A 74 23.21 3.51 21.09
C THR A 74 23.60 3.92 19.67
N PRO A 75 24.32 5.04 19.48
CA PRO A 75 24.76 5.46 18.15
C PRO A 75 25.68 4.39 17.54
N VAL A 76 25.51 4.17 16.24
CA VAL A 76 26.45 3.39 15.43
C VAL A 76 26.96 4.28 14.31
N ASP A 77 28.28 4.29 14.10
CA ASP A 77 28.91 5.24 13.15
C ASP A 77 28.49 5.00 11.70
N THR A 78 28.03 3.79 11.38
CA THR A 78 27.65 3.38 10.03
C THR A 78 26.35 4.03 9.54
N TYR A 79 25.41 4.34 10.45
CA TYR A 79 24.07 4.79 10.06
C TYR A 79 23.60 5.99 10.85
N TYR A 80 22.99 6.94 10.14
CA TYR A 80 22.06 7.87 10.74
C TYR A 80 20.68 7.22 10.83
N VAL A 81 20.17 7.08 12.04
CA VAL A 81 18.85 6.50 12.31
C VAL A 81 17.81 7.62 12.28
N THR A 82 16.96 7.63 11.25
CA THR A 82 15.96 8.70 11.08
C THR A 82 14.70 8.46 11.90
N ARG A 83 14.19 7.22 11.90
CA ARG A 83 12.93 6.81 12.54
C ARG A 83 13.04 5.37 12.97
N VAL A 84 12.44 5.03 14.11
CA VAL A 84 12.45 3.67 14.67
C VAL A 84 11.09 3.28 15.22
N VAL A 85 10.68 2.05 14.94
CA VAL A 85 9.50 1.41 15.51
C VAL A 85 9.87 0.05 16.09
N ASP A 86 9.24 -0.30 17.21
CA ASP A 86 9.19 -1.66 17.73
C ASP A 86 7.86 -2.28 17.29
N LEU A 87 7.94 -3.35 16.49
CA LEU A 87 6.78 -4.10 16.02
C LEU A 87 6.60 -5.33 16.90
N LEU A 88 5.58 -5.33 17.76
CA LEU A 88 5.23 -6.47 18.59
C LEU A 88 4.11 -7.25 17.91
N VAL A 89 4.37 -8.51 17.55
CA VAL A 89 3.39 -9.39 16.93
C VAL A 89 3.11 -10.57 17.85
N THR A 90 1.84 -10.82 18.14
CA THR A 90 1.39 -11.95 18.96
C THR A 90 0.27 -12.72 18.28
N ASN A 91 0.15 -14.02 18.60
CA ASN A 91 -0.97 -14.84 18.14
C ASN A 91 -2.18 -14.69 19.10
N ARG A 92 -3.28 -15.41 18.81
CA ARG A 92 -4.50 -15.43 19.65
C ARG A 92 -4.26 -15.87 21.11
N ASN A 93 -3.19 -16.63 21.37
CA ASN A 93 -2.79 -17.08 22.70
C ASN A 93 -1.83 -16.09 23.40
N LYS A 94 -1.65 -14.88 22.86
CA LYS A 94 -0.71 -13.86 23.32
C LYS A 94 0.76 -14.29 23.27
N GLN A 95 1.09 -15.34 22.52
CA GLN A 95 2.47 -15.75 22.32
C GLN A 95 3.10 -14.89 21.24
N LYS A 96 4.34 -14.44 21.46
CA LYS A 96 5.09 -13.66 20.47
C LYS A 96 5.32 -14.48 19.19
N VAL A 97 5.16 -13.82 18.04
CA VAL A 97 5.41 -14.38 16.71
C VAL A 97 6.62 -13.65 16.14
N GLU A 98 7.79 -14.28 16.27
CA GLU A 98 9.05 -13.68 15.78
C GLU A 98 9.19 -13.80 14.27
N THR A 99 8.66 -14.86 13.68
CA THR A 99 8.75 -15.16 12.24
C THR A 99 7.38 -15.59 11.71
N LEU A 100 7.04 -15.15 10.50
CA LEU A 100 5.86 -15.52 9.74
C LEU A 100 6.11 -16.83 8.96
N SER A 101 5.14 -17.74 8.98
CA SER A 101 5.30 -19.10 8.42
C SER A 101 5.09 -19.21 6.92
N ALA A 102 4.32 -18.29 6.31
CA ALA A 102 3.80 -18.49 4.96
C ALA A 102 4.29 -17.44 3.94
N LYS A 103 4.09 -16.15 4.21
CA LYS A 103 4.47 -15.06 3.29
C LYS A 103 5.17 -13.92 4.05
N PRO A 104 6.15 -13.24 3.43
CA PRO A 104 6.78 -12.08 4.05
C PRO A 104 5.79 -10.93 4.16
N LEU A 105 5.90 -10.16 5.24
CA LEU A 105 5.24 -8.86 5.35
C LEU A 105 6.10 -7.78 4.67
N ARG A 106 5.47 -6.69 4.22
CA ARG A 106 6.16 -5.51 3.71
C ARG A 106 6.19 -4.40 4.74
N LEU A 107 7.39 -3.97 5.09
CA LEU A 107 7.65 -2.78 5.88
C LEU A 107 7.71 -1.58 4.94
N VAL A 108 7.07 -0.47 5.32
CA VAL A 108 7.08 0.78 4.55
C VAL A 108 7.40 1.94 5.49
N PHE A 109 8.50 2.64 5.22
CA PHE A 109 8.84 3.90 5.86
C PHE A 109 8.67 5.04 4.86
N PRO A 110 7.58 5.83 4.96
CA PRO A 110 7.46 7.08 4.25
C PRO A 110 8.55 8.05 4.71
N PHE A 111 9.03 8.91 3.83
CA PHE A 111 9.91 10.02 4.16
C PHE A 111 9.64 11.20 3.24
N ASP A 112 10.03 12.39 3.65
CA ASP A 112 9.90 13.61 2.85
C ASP A 112 11.26 14.29 2.59
N GLU A 113 11.23 15.41 1.88
CA GLU A 113 12.41 16.21 1.59
C GLU A 113 13.14 16.69 2.87
N VAL A 114 12.41 16.91 3.97
CA VAL A 114 12.99 17.35 5.24
C VAL A 114 13.75 16.20 5.90
N ASP A 115 13.18 15.00 5.91
CA ASP A 115 13.88 13.79 6.36
C ASP A 115 15.16 13.58 5.56
N PHE A 116 15.09 13.70 4.23
CA PHE A 116 16.26 13.56 3.36
C PHE A 116 17.33 14.62 3.66
N LYS A 117 16.95 15.89 3.79
CA LYS A 117 17.89 16.97 4.14
C LYS A 117 18.56 16.73 5.50
N ARG A 118 17.80 16.31 6.51
CA ARG A 118 18.35 16.00 7.84
C ARG A 118 19.32 14.82 7.76
N ALA A 119 18.91 13.73 7.12
CA ALA A 119 19.70 12.53 6.97
C ALA A 119 21.00 12.77 6.19
N SER A 120 20.94 13.56 5.12
CA SER A 120 22.10 13.92 4.30
C SER A 120 22.97 15.05 4.89
N ARG A 121 22.69 15.53 6.11
CA ARG A 121 23.35 16.69 6.73
C ARG A 121 23.33 17.93 5.82
N MET A 122 22.17 18.18 5.22
CA MET A 122 21.90 19.24 4.24
C MET A 122 22.62 19.08 2.90
N ASN A 123 23.35 17.98 2.67
CA ASN A 123 23.98 17.70 1.38
C ASN A 123 23.03 16.93 0.45
N THR A 124 22.14 17.65 -0.24
CA THR A 124 21.16 17.07 -1.16
C THR A 124 21.76 16.60 -2.49
N GLU A 125 23.08 16.70 -2.69
CA GLU A 125 23.77 16.10 -3.85
C GLU A 125 24.00 14.59 -3.66
N LEU A 126 23.85 14.08 -2.43
CA LEU A 126 24.00 12.65 -2.15
C LEU A 126 22.83 11.84 -2.74
N PRO A 127 23.10 10.65 -3.30
CA PRO A 127 22.05 9.76 -3.80
C PRO A 127 21.02 9.43 -2.72
N ILE A 128 19.74 9.59 -3.06
CA ILE A 128 18.63 9.16 -2.20
C ILE A 128 18.68 7.65 -1.89
N GLY A 129 19.37 6.89 -2.77
CA GLY A 129 19.72 5.47 -2.67
C GLY A 129 20.38 5.03 -1.36
N TYR A 130 20.89 5.97 -0.55
CA TYR A 130 21.47 5.65 0.75
C TYR A 130 20.44 5.32 1.83
N PHE A 131 19.17 5.65 1.61
CA PHE A 131 18.09 5.17 2.45
C PHE A 131 17.91 3.66 2.38
N ARG A 132 17.61 3.03 3.52
CA ARG A 132 17.33 1.60 3.64
C ARG A 132 16.57 1.29 4.92
N ILE A 133 15.91 0.13 4.97
CA ILE A 133 15.33 -0.39 6.21
C ILE A 133 16.35 -1.31 6.88
N GLY A 134 16.56 -1.11 8.17
CA GLY A 134 17.33 -2.02 9.01
C GLY A 134 16.46 -2.68 10.07
N ARG A 135 16.84 -3.89 10.45
CA ARG A 135 16.35 -4.58 11.65
C ARG A 135 17.45 -4.63 12.69
N TRP A 136 17.14 -4.32 13.94
CA TRP A 136 18.11 -4.42 15.02
C TRP A 136 18.43 -5.88 15.36
N ASP A 137 19.70 -6.21 15.47
CA ASP A 137 20.21 -7.49 15.97
C ASP A 137 20.68 -7.30 17.42
N GLU A 138 19.84 -7.72 18.38
CA GLU A 138 20.14 -7.59 19.82
C GLU A 138 21.39 -8.37 20.25
N GLN A 139 21.72 -9.47 19.57
CA GLN A 139 22.88 -10.29 19.95
C GLN A 139 24.19 -9.62 19.54
N LYS A 140 24.18 -8.93 18.40
CA LYS A 140 25.35 -8.25 17.84
C LYS A 140 25.38 -6.76 18.14
N ASN A 141 24.32 -6.21 18.73
CA ASN A 141 24.18 -4.79 19.03
C ASN A 141 24.43 -3.92 17.77
N GLN A 142 23.84 -4.31 16.64
CA GLN A 142 24.03 -3.63 15.35
C GLN A 142 22.77 -3.71 14.48
N TRP A 143 22.68 -2.82 13.50
CA TRP A 143 21.66 -2.90 12.46
C TRP A 143 22.03 -3.92 11.39
N ARG A 144 21.06 -4.79 11.06
CA ARG A 144 21.12 -5.65 9.88
C ARG A 144 20.24 -5.03 8.79
N GLU A 145 20.86 -4.67 7.67
CA GLU A 145 20.15 -4.14 6.51
C GLU A 145 19.19 -5.18 5.94
N LEU A 146 18.03 -4.71 5.50
CA LEU A 146 17.08 -5.46 4.69
C LEU A 146 17.20 -4.99 3.22
N PRO A 147 17.08 -5.90 2.24
CA PRO A 147 16.99 -5.51 0.83
C PRO A 147 15.85 -4.51 0.65
N SER A 148 16.22 -3.28 0.31
CA SER A 148 15.33 -2.14 0.32
C SER A 148 15.10 -1.62 -1.08
N ARG A 149 13.88 -1.16 -1.34
CA ARG A 149 13.49 -0.46 -2.56
C ARG A 149 13.01 0.93 -2.22
N ILE A 150 13.50 1.93 -2.95
CA ILE A 150 13.13 3.33 -2.74
C ILE A 150 12.18 3.80 -3.84
N PHE A 151 11.17 4.53 -3.40
CA PHE A 151 10.24 5.29 -4.23
C PHE A 151 10.43 6.76 -3.92
N TRP A 152 10.46 7.60 -4.95
CA TRP A 152 10.66 9.04 -4.81
C TRP A 152 10.02 9.78 -5.97
N ASN A 153 9.19 10.77 -5.67
CA ASN A 153 8.53 11.61 -6.67
C ASN A 153 9.07 13.05 -6.74
N GLY A 154 10.18 13.34 -6.04
CA GLY A 154 10.76 14.69 -5.96
C GLY A 154 10.40 15.47 -4.70
N ALA A 155 9.35 15.08 -3.98
CA ALA A 155 8.92 15.74 -2.74
C ALA A 155 8.70 14.76 -1.57
N ALA A 156 8.13 13.59 -1.88
CA ALA A 156 7.88 12.53 -0.93
C ALA A 156 8.42 11.20 -1.46
N GLY A 157 8.77 10.33 -0.51
CA GLY A 157 9.31 9.01 -0.79
C GLY A 157 8.84 7.95 0.17
N ALA A 158 9.12 6.72 -0.20
CA ALA A 158 8.91 5.56 0.65
C ALA A 158 10.07 4.60 0.46
N VAL A 159 10.51 3.98 1.55
CA VAL A 159 11.40 2.82 1.52
C VAL A 159 10.56 1.60 1.85
N GLU A 160 10.59 0.60 0.99
CA GLU A 160 9.94 -0.69 1.19
C GLU A 160 10.98 -1.79 1.42
N ALA A 161 10.69 -2.72 2.31
CA ALA A 161 11.45 -3.96 2.48
C ALA A 161 10.51 -5.11 2.87
N ASP A 162 10.69 -6.26 2.22
CA ASP A 162 9.94 -7.48 2.55
C ASP A 162 10.72 -8.32 3.57
N THR A 163 10.03 -8.84 4.59
CA THR A 163 10.67 -9.68 5.61
C THR A 163 9.73 -10.74 6.18
N THR A 164 10.27 -11.89 6.55
CA THR A 164 9.53 -12.91 7.31
C THR A 164 9.61 -12.69 8.81
N PHE A 165 10.42 -11.75 9.31
CA PHE A 165 10.45 -11.43 10.72
C PHE A 165 9.17 -10.67 11.12
N GLY A 166 8.26 -11.36 11.78
CA GLY A 166 6.98 -10.79 12.20
C GLY A 166 7.18 -9.67 13.21
N GLY A 167 8.01 -9.89 14.22
CA GLY A 167 8.31 -8.91 15.27
C GLY A 167 9.77 -8.45 15.29
N GLY A 168 9.98 -7.28 15.88
CA GLY A 168 11.30 -6.72 16.15
C GLY A 168 11.37 -5.21 16.02
N ARG A 169 12.57 -4.67 16.23
CA ARG A 169 12.88 -3.26 16.04
C ARG A 169 13.33 -3.00 14.61
N TYR A 170 12.64 -2.06 13.96
CA TYR A 170 12.91 -1.65 12.58
C TYR A 170 13.18 -0.16 12.50
N ALA A 171 14.04 0.24 11.58
CA ALA A 171 14.36 1.64 11.38
C ALA A 171 14.53 2.00 9.90
N LEU A 172 14.20 3.26 9.60
CA LEU A 172 14.67 3.93 8.40
C LEU A 172 16.08 4.47 8.66
N LEU A 173 17.04 3.92 7.93
CA LEU A 173 18.46 4.21 8.05
C LEU A 173 18.94 5.02 6.85
N TRP A 174 19.88 5.91 7.11
CA TRP A 174 20.71 6.56 6.09
C TRP A 174 22.16 6.18 6.32
N THR A 175 22.81 5.58 5.32
CA THR A 175 24.25 5.27 5.40
C THR A 175 25.09 6.42 4.85
N TYR A 176 26.24 6.68 5.48
CA TYR A 176 27.29 7.54 4.92
C TYR A 176 28.45 6.74 4.33
N ASP A 177 28.38 5.42 4.44
CA ASP A 177 29.36 4.54 3.82
C ASP A 177 29.18 4.59 2.30
N LYS A 178 30.19 5.14 1.62
CA LYS A 178 30.20 5.27 0.15
C LYS A 178 30.48 3.94 -0.54
N GLU A 179 31.04 2.98 0.18
CA GLU A 179 31.29 1.62 -0.33
C GLU A 179 30.05 0.74 -0.21
N ALA A 180 29.08 1.14 0.62
CA ALA A 180 27.80 0.47 0.70
C ALA A 180 27.05 0.60 -0.63
N GLY A 181 26.48 -0.52 -1.09
CA GLY A 181 25.57 -0.52 -2.24
C GLY A 181 24.38 0.42 -2.00
N LEU A 182 23.92 1.05 -3.09
CA LEU A 182 22.67 1.82 -3.08
C LEU A 182 21.48 0.85 -3.09
N SER A 183 20.42 1.22 -2.37
CA SER A 183 19.13 0.55 -2.48
C SER A 183 18.55 0.74 -3.88
N ASP A 184 17.78 -0.24 -4.35
CA ASP A 184 17.18 -0.22 -5.68
C ASP A 184 16.20 0.95 -5.79
N MET A 185 16.36 1.78 -6.82
CA MET A 185 15.37 2.79 -7.19
C MET A 185 14.24 2.13 -7.98
N ALA A 186 13.01 2.31 -7.54
CA ALA A 186 11.84 1.82 -8.26
C ALA A 186 11.66 2.56 -9.59
N SER A 187 11.19 1.83 -10.61
CA SER A 187 10.75 2.45 -11.87
C SER A 187 9.52 3.33 -11.66
N ASP A 188 9.29 4.26 -12.57
CA ASP A 188 8.09 5.11 -12.64
C ASP A 188 6.83 4.38 -13.14
N LYS A 189 6.92 3.08 -13.42
CA LYS A 189 5.81 2.23 -13.86
C LYS A 189 4.77 2.03 -12.75
N ILE A 190 3.51 1.89 -13.17
CA ILE A 190 2.40 1.62 -12.27
C ILE A 190 2.48 0.18 -11.76
N ARG A 191 2.50 0.01 -10.44
CA ARG A 191 2.48 -1.30 -9.77
C ARG A 191 1.05 -1.70 -9.45
N MET A 192 0.73 -2.98 -9.65
CA MET A 192 -0.51 -3.56 -9.15
C MET A 192 -0.21 -4.48 -7.99
N MET A 193 -1.03 -4.41 -6.95
CA MET A 193 -0.99 -5.34 -5.83
C MET A 193 -2.37 -5.89 -5.52
N VAL A 194 -2.45 -7.19 -5.28
CA VAL A 194 -3.65 -7.86 -4.79
C VAL A 194 -3.35 -8.38 -3.39
N ASP A 195 -4.08 -7.88 -2.40
CA ASP A 195 -3.84 -8.16 -0.97
C ASP A 195 -2.35 -8.01 -0.59
N TYR A 196 -1.76 -6.88 -0.98
CA TYR A 196 -0.35 -6.52 -0.74
C TYR A 196 0.71 -7.40 -1.44
N GLU A 197 0.29 -8.42 -2.20
CA GLU A 197 1.17 -9.17 -3.06
C GLU A 197 1.33 -8.50 -4.42
N VAL A 198 2.56 -8.45 -4.93
CA VAL A 198 2.84 -7.87 -6.24
C VAL A 198 2.17 -8.73 -7.31
N LEU A 199 1.28 -8.11 -8.08
CA LEU A 199 0.67 -8.72 -9.25
C LEU A 199 1.56 -8.49 -10.47
N LEU A 200 2.31 -9.52 -10.86
CA LEU A 200 3.05 -9.50 -12.11
C LEU A 200 2.08 -9.67 -13.28
N SER A 201 2.15 -8.77 -14.25
CA SER A 201 1.38 -8.84 -15.49
C SER A 201 2.30 -8.67 -16.68
N PRO A 202 2.10 -9.44 -17.78
CA PRO A 202 2.86 -9.25 -19.01
C PRO A 202 2.54 -7.91 -19.70
N ASN A 203 1.41 -7.27 -19.36
CA ASN A 203 1.01 -5.99 -19.93
C ASN A 203 0.89 -4.96 -18.81
N GLU A 204 1.46 -3.79 -19.02
CA GLU A 204 1.48 -2.73 -18.01
C GLU A 204 0.12 -2.02 -17.95
N PRO A 205 -0.40 -1.73 -16.75
CA PRO A 205 -1.58 -0.88 -16.63
C PRO A 205 -1.21 0.57 -16.99
N PHE A 206 -2.18 1.34 -17.46
CA PHE A 206 -1.95 2.71 -17.92
C PHE A 206 -3.10 3.65 -17.56
N LEU A 207 -2.81 4.95 -17.55
CA LEU A 207 -3.84 5.97 -17.39
C LEU A 207 -4.40 6.37 -18.75
N LYS A 208 -5.72 6.42 -18.85
CA LYS A 208 -6.45 6.94 -20.01
C LYS A 208 -7.57 7.84 -19.52
N ASP A 209 -7.56 9.10 -19.94
CA ASP A 209 -8.57 10.11 -19.55
C ASP A 209 -8.77 10.21 -18.01
N GLY A 210 -7.68 10.12 -17.25
CA GLY A 210 -7.69 10.15 -15.78
C GLY A 210 -8.17 8.85 -15.12
N ARG A 211 -8.24 7.75 -15.88
CA ARG A 211 -8.74 6.45 -15.40
C ARG A 211 -7.65 5.39 -15.54
N LEU A 212 -7.52 4.54 -14.52
CA LEU A 212 -6.57 3.44 -14.55
C LEU A 212 -7.16 2.24 -15.30
N MET A 213 -6.53 1.92 -16.42
CA MET A 213 -6.81 0.76 -17.26
C MET A 213 -5.92 -0.39 -16.83
N VAL A 214 -6.52 -1.52 -16.45
CA VAL A 214 -5.80 -2.70 -15.97
C VAL A 214 -6.02 -3.91 -16.87
N PRO A 215 -5.02 -4.77 -17.07
CA PRO A 215 -5.15 -5.98 -17.87
C PRO A 215 -6.11 -6.96 -17.19
N LEU A 216 -7.27 -7.20 -17.83
CA LEU A 216 -8.37 -7.95 -17.21
C LEU A 216 -7.94 -9.31 -16.70
N ARG A 217 -7.23 -10.07 -17.55
CA ARG A 217 -6.88 -11.46 -17.27
C ARG A 217 -6.01 -11.58 -16.03
N SER A 218 -4.98 -10.74 -15.90
CA SER A 218 -4.08 -10.78 -14.74
C SER A 218 -4.83 -10.45 -13.45
N VAL A 219 -5.64 -9.39 -13.45
CA VAL A 219 -6.40 -9.01 -12.25
C VAL A 219 -7.47 -10.05 -11.91
N ALA A 220 -8.22 -10.55 -12.91
CA ALA A 220 -9.23 -11.59 -12.72
C ALA A 220 -8.62 -12.86 -12.12
N GLN A 221 -7.50 -13.36 -12.66
CA GLN A 221 -6.82 -14.55 -12.14
C GLN A 221 -6.34 -14.37 -10.71
N ALA A 222 -5.76 -13.21 -10.39
CA ALA A 222 -5.33 -12.88 -9.02
C ALA A 222 -6.50 -12.81 -8.03
N LEU A 223 -7.70 -12.47 -8.51
CA LEU A 223 -8.95 -12.50 -7.75
C LEU A 223 -9.63 -13.89 -7.74
N GLY A 224 -8.99 -14.91 -8.31
CA GLY A 224 -9.51 -16.28 -8.37
C GLY A 224 -10.60 -16.49 -9.43
N CYS A 225 -10.65 -15.64 -10.45
CA CYS A 225 -11.64 -15.67 -11.52
C CYS A 225 -11.02 -16.16 -12.84
N ILE A 226 -11.81 -16.87 -13.64
CA ILE A 226 -11.42 -17.28 -15.00
C ILE A 226 -12.27 -16.49 -16.01
N PRO A 227 -11.65 -15.71 -16.91
CA PRO A 227 -12.37 -15.02 -17.98
C PRO A 227 -12.75 -15.97 -19.11
N TYR A 228 -14.00 -15.92 -19.53
CA TYR A 228 -14.55 -16.57 -20.71
C TYR A 228 -15.01 -15.51 -21.72
N TRP A 229 -14.71 -15.73 -23.00
CA TRP A 229 -15.09 -14.83 -24.08
C TRP A 229 -16.23 -15.41 -24.91
N ASP A 230 -17.30 -14.63 -25.07
CA ASP A 230 -18.40 -14.88 -25.98
C ASP A 230 -18.29 -13.91 -27.16
N ALA A 231 -17.83 -14.45 -28.28
CA ALA A 231 -17.59 -13.67 -29.49
C ALA A 231 -18.89 -13.15 -30.14
N ALA A 232 -20.00 -13.88 -30.01
CA ALA A 232 -21.26 -13.51 -30.65
C ALA A 232 -21.86 -12.25 -30.00
N GLU A 233 -21.71 -12.12 -28.69
CA GLU A 233 -22.19 -10.96 -27.95
C GLU A 233 -21.12 -9.90 -27.69
N SER A 234 -19.87 -10.16 -28.06
CA SER A 234 -18.71 -9.36 -27.61
C SER A 234 -18.67 -9.21 -26.08
N ARG A 235 -18.97 -10.30 -25.37
CA ARG A 235 -19.17 -10.35 -23.92
C ARG A 235 -18.04 -11.13 -23.24
N ILE A 236 -17.57 -10.62 -22.12
CA ILE A 236 -16.64 -11.31 -21.22
C ILE A 236 -17.40 -11.75 -19.98
N ASP A 237 -17.39 -13.04 -19.72
CA ASP A 237 -17.94 -13.65 -18.52
C ASP A 237 -16.81 -13.99 -17.55
N LEU A 238 -16.87 -13.44 -16.35
CA LEU A 238 -15.95 -13.72 -15.25
C LEU A 238 -16.69 -14.56 -14.21
N ALA A 239 -16.21 -15.77 -13.99
CA ALA A 239 -16.81 -16.69 -13.02
C ALA A 239 -15.89 -16.91 -11.82
N ARG A 240 -16.46 -16.86 -10.62
CA ARG A 240 -15.83 -17.22 -9.35
C ARG A 240 -16.87 -17.81 -8.40
N ASN A 241 -16.68 -19.05 -7.97
CA ASN A 241 -17.66 -19.78 -7.14
C ASN A 241 -19.05 -19.77 -7.81
N MET A 242 -20.07 -19.24 -7.14
CA MET A 242 -21.44 -19.08 -7.67
C MET A 242 -21.71 -17.67 -8.23
N GLU A 243 -20.68 -16.80 -8.30
CA GLU A 243 -20.81 -15.47 -8.87
C GLU A 243 -20.42 -15.48 -10.35
N LYS A 244 -21.27 -14.90 -11.19
CA LYS A 244 -21.00 -14.59 -12.59
C LYS A 244 -21.10 -13.09 -12.80
N VAL A 245 -20.05 -12.49 -13.34
CA VAL A 245 -20.04 -11.11 -13.81
C VAL A 245 -19.89 -11.10 -15.33
N SER A 246 -20.73 -10.34 -16.01
CA SER A 246 -20.69 -10.15 -17.46
C SER A 246 -20.39 -8.69 -17.79
N LEU A 247 -19.43 -8.49 -18.70
CA LEU A 247 -18.98 -7.21 -19.25
C LEU A 247 -19.07 -7.27 -20.77
N TRP A 248 -19.24 -6.14 -21.46
CA TRP A 248 -19.29 -6.08 -22.92
C TRP A 248 -18.22 -5.13 -23.46
N MET A 249 -17.53 -5.52 -24.52
CA MET A 249 -16.51 -4.68 -25.15
C MET A 249 -17.12 -3.36 -25.62
N GLY A 250 -16.46 -2.25 -25.33
CA GLY A 250 -16.92 -0.91 -25.71
C GLY A 250 -18.16 -0.43 -24.94
N LYS A 251 -18.65 -1.16 -23.94
CA LYS A 251 -19.80 -0.77 -23.12
C LYS A 251 -19.42 -0.67 -21.65
N SER A 252 -19.97 0.33 -20.97
CA SER A 252 -19.84 0.50 -19.52
C SER A 252 -20.82 -0.35 -18.70
N LYS A 253 -21.69 -1.09 -19.38
CA LYS A 253 -22.68 -1.97 -18.76
C LYS A 253 -22.01 -3.15 -18.05
N MET A 254 -22.49 -3.45 -16.85
CA MET A 254 -22.09 -4.65 -16.12
C MET A 254 -23.28 -5.34 -15.45
N VAL A 255 -23.29 -6.66 -15.57
CA VAL A 255 -24.33 -7.53 -15.00
C VAL A 255 -23.66 -8.52 -14.04
N LYS A 256 -24.17 -8.62 -12.81
CA LYS A 256 -23.74 -9.60 -11.81
C LYS A 256 -24.92 -10.50 -11.45
N ASN A 257 -24.75 -11.81 -11.61
CA ASN A 257 -25.79 -12.82 -11.34
C ASN A 257 -27.13 -12.50 -12.01
N GLY A 258 -27.10 -12.04 -13.27
CA GLY A 258 -28.29 -11.66 -14.03
C GLY A 258 -28.88 -10.29 -13.70
N LYS A 259 -28.37 -9.58 -12.68
CA LYS A 259 -28.81 -8.23 -12.31
C LYS A 259 -27.82 -7.18 -12.81
N THR A 260 -28.31 -6.12 -13.47
CA THR A 260 -27.47 -4.97 -13.82
C THR A 260 -26.99 -4.27 -12.55
N ILE A 261 -25.66 -4.10 -12.42
CA ILE A 261 -25.02 -3.39 -11.31
C ILE A 261 -24.35 -2.10 -11.76
N VAL A 262 -24.01 -1.98 -13.04
CA VAL A 262 -23.58 -0.73 -13.68
C VAL A 262 -24.38 -0.55 -14.96
N GLU A 263 -25.11 0.55 -15.04
CA GLU A 263 -25.87 0.95 -16.23
C GLU A 263 -24.94 1.54 -17.30
N GLU A 264 -25.30 1.31 -18.56
CA GLU A 264 -24.57 1.88 -19.70
C GLU A 264 -24.73 3.40 -19.71
N LYS A 265 -23.61 4.11 -19.86
CA LYS A 265 -23.57 5.57 -19.99
C LYS A 265 -22.76 5.98 -21.23
N PRO A 266 -23.14 7.05 -21.95
CA PRO A 266 -22.41 7.55 -23.11
C PRO A 266 -20.93 7.84 -22.83
N ASP A 267 -20.63 8.44 -21.67
CA ASP A 267 -19.25 8.74 -21.22
C ASP A 267 -18.71 7.66 -20.27
N GLY A 268 -19.40 6.53 -20.25
CA GLY A 268 -19.13 5.42 -19.39
C GLY A 268 -17.84 4.71 -19.79
N LEU A 269 -17.05 4.42 -18.77
CA LEU A 269 -15.84 3.63 -18.84
C LEU A 269 -16.12 2.23 -19.37
N SER A 270 -15.51 1.85 -20.50
CA SER A 270 -15.72 0.54 -21.12
C SER A 270 -14.44 -0.31 -21.18
N PRO A 271 -14.56 -1.64 -21.18
CA PRO A 271 -13.49 -2.52 -21.61
C PRO A 271 -13.04 -2.18 -23.03
N GLU A 272 -11.73 -2.25 -23.27
CA GLU A 272 -11.12 -2.02 -24.58
C GLU A 272 -10.02 -3.03 -24.87
N SER A 273 -9.70 -3.21 -26.14
CA SER A 273 -8.61 -4.08 -26.58
C SER A 273 -7.43 -3.22 -27.02
N VAL A 274 -6.26 -3.46 -26.44
CA VAL A 274 -4.99 -2.83 -26.83
C VAL A 274 -4.01 -3.96 -27.11
N ASP A 275 -3.53 -4.05 -28.35
CA ASP A 275 -2.58 -5.08 -28.81
C ASP A 275 -2.99 -6.52 -28.46
N GLY A 276 -4.28 -6.82 -28.57
CA GLY A 276 -4.83 -8.15 -28.27
C GLY A 276 -5.04 -8.44 -26.79
N THR A 277 -4.75 -7.48 -25.91
CA THR A 277 -5.04 -7.57 -24.47
C THR A 277 -6.28 -6.75 -24.13
N THR A 278 -7.23 -7.37 -23.43
CA THR A 278 -8.37 -6.63 -22.88
C THR A 278 -7.95 -5.85 -21.65
N PHE A 279 -8.10 -4.54 -21.72
CA PHE A 279 -7.99 -3.63 -20.59
C PHE A 279 -9.36 -3.21 -20.11
N VAL A 280 -9.49 -3.10 -18.79
CA VAL A 280 -10.75 -2.69 -18.16
C VAL A 280 -10.45 -1.56 -17.18
N PRO A 281 -11.31 -0.56 -17.11
CA PRO A 281 -11.27 0.44 -16.06
C PRO A 281 -11.32 -0.23 -14.69
N LEU A 282 -10.32 0.01 -13.83
CA LEU A 282 -10.19 -0.68 -12.54
C LEU A 282 -11.46 -0.58 -11.68
N ARG A 283 -12.17 0.55 -11.75
CA ARG A 283 -13.43 0.74 -11.02
C ARG A 283 -14.49 -0.30 -11.38
N LEU A 284 -14.59 -0.70 -12.64
CA LEU A 284 -15.53 -1.77 -13.03
C LEU A 284 -15.13 -3.11 -12.40
N VAL A 285 -13.83 -3.37 -12.26
CA VAL A 285 -13.34 -4.56 -11.56
C VAL A 285 -13.68 -4.50 -10.07
N ALA A 286 -13.57 -3.32 -9.45
CA ALA A 286 -13.99 -3.10 -8.06
C ALA A 286 -15.48 -3.40 -7.87
N ASP A 287 -16.34 -2.81 -8.71
CA ASP A 287 -17.79 -2.99 -8.67
C ASP A 287 -18.20 -4.44 -8.99
N ALA A 288 -17.50 -5.11 -9.92
CA ALA A 288 -17.72 -6.51 -10.31
C ALA A 288 -17.57 -7.48 -9.13
N PHE A 289 -16.42 -7.38 -8.46
CA PHE A 289 -15.98 -8.37 -7.48
C PHE A 289 -16.19 -7.92 -6.04
N GLY A 290 -16.69 -6.69 -5.85
CA GLY A 290 -16.84 -6.07 -4.55
C GLY A 290 -15.50 -5.89 -3.85
N VAL A 291 -14.41 -5.65 -4.59
CA VAL A 291 -13.08 -5.45 -4.00
C VAL A 291 -12.85 -3.97 -3.69
N LYS A 292 -12.03 -3.68 -2.68
CA LYS A 292 -11.61 -2.32 -2.36
C LYS A 292 -10.41 -1.96 -3.23
N VAL A 293 -10.39 -0.74 -3.76
CA VAL A 293 -9.26 -0.24 -4.56
C VAL A 293 -8.74 1.06 -3.96
N SER A 294 -7.42 1.21 -3.91
CA SER A 294 -6.77 2.46 -3.48
C SER A 294 -5.50 2.73 -4.28
N TRP A 295 -5.13 4.01 -4.38
CA TRP A 295 -3.94 4.48 -5.10
C TRP A 295 -2.95 5.08 -4.11
N ASP A 296 -1.69 4.70 -4.23
CA ASP A 296 -0.56 5.32 -3.55
C ASP A 296 0.30 6.02 -4.60
N ASP A 297 0.33 7.35 -4.53
CA ASP A 297 0.96 8.20 -5.53
C ASP A 297 2.50 8.13 -5.47
N VAL A 298 3.05 8.05 -4.26
CA VAL A 298 4.50 8.00 -4.04
C VAL A 298 5.10 6.74 -4.65
N THR A 299 4.46 5.60 -4.42
CA THR A 299 4.92 4.29 -4.92
C THR A 299 4.36 3.93 -6.29
N ARG A 300 3.46 4.78 -6.84
CA ARG A 300 2.65 4.52 -8.04
C ARG A 300 1.98 3.15 -8.01
N THR A 301 1.45 2.79 -6.84
CA THR A 301 0.87 1.47 -6.59
C THR A 301 -0.64 1.58 -6.53
N VAL A 302 -1.31 0.71 -7.29
CA VAL A 302 -2.70 0.41 -7.06
C VAL A 302 -2.85 -0.84 -6.19
N TYR A 303 -3.53 -0.69 -5.07
CA TYR A 303 -3.89 -1.79 -4.19
C TYR A 303 -5.32 -2.24 -4.50
N ILE A 304 -5.49 -3.55 -4.67
CA ILE A 304 -6.75 -4.25 -4.86
C ILE A 304 -6.88 -5.21 -3.68
N LEU A 305 -7.81 -4.92 -2.77
CA LEU A 305 -7.98 -5.68 -1.53
C LEU A 305 -9.30 -6.46 -1.61
N LYS A 306 -9.22 -7.77 -1.40
CA LYS A 306 -10.40 -8.64 -1.29
C LYS A 306 -11.16 -8.28 -0.01
N ASN A 307 -12.48 -8.46 -0.05
CA ASN A 307 -13.34 -8.34 1.14
C ASN A 307 -13.38 -9.64 1.93
#